data_AF-A0A9X3RRU7-F1
#
_entry.id   AF-A0A9X3RRU7-F1
#
_cell.length_a   1.000
_cell.length_b   1.000
_cell.length_c   1.000
_cell.angle_alpha   90.00
_cell.angle_beta   90.00
_cell.angle_gamma   90.00
#
_symmetry.space_group_name_H-M   'P 1'
#
loop_
_entity.id
_entity.type
_entity.pdbx_description
1 polymer ?
#
loop_
_entity_poly.entity_id
_entity_poly.type
_entity_poly.pdbx_seq_one_letter_code
_entity_poly.pdbx_strand_id
1 'polypeptide(L)'
;MEFFRHLTSHHWAGHVIAMRAPRGPAYMSLSERMCVLLEQAGVEDPLGSAYRLSNLVIGSALTAPMASNERHSPIDADQAPTYARLHSDHHISPEAILTDGINGILAHTNSGIASM
;
A
#
# COMPACT_ATOMS: atom_id res chain seq x y z
N MET A 1 6.65 -4.87 6.03
CA MET A 1 6.72 -5.74 4.83
C MET A 1 6.08 -7.12 5.00
N GLU A 2 6.09 -7.72 6.20
CA GLU A 2 5.47 -9.05 6.41
C GLU A 2 3.98 -9.13 6.03
N PHE A 3 3.19 -8.10 6.29
CA PHE A 3 1.78 -8.09 5.90
C PHE A 3 1.60 -8.14 4.37
N PHE A 4 2.39 -7.38 3.62
CA PHE A 4 2.41 -7.43 2.15
C PHE A 4 2.79 -8.81 1.65
N ARG A 5 3.90 -9.38 2.13
CA ARG A 5 4.38 -10.72 1.74
C ARG A 5 3.34 -11.80 2.04
N HIS A 6 2.69 -11.70 3.20
CA HIS A 6 1.61 -12.61 3.57
C HIS A 6 0.46 -12.55 2.55
N LEU A 7 0.00 -11.35 2.19
CA LEU A 7 -1.08 -11.17 1.21
C LEU A 7 -0.67 -11.62 -0.20
N THR A 8 0.55 -11.34 -0.64
CA THR A 8 1.03 -11.79 -1.96
C THR A 8 1.24 -13.30 -2.03
N SER A 9 1.52 -13.97 -0.91
CA SER A 9 1.56 -15.45 -0.86
C SER A 9 0.18 -16.10 -0.77
N HIS A 10 -0.86 -15.32 -0.48
CA HIS A 10 -2.25 -15.78 -0.32
C HIS A 10 -3.20 -14.92 -1.16
N HIS A 11 -3.11 -15.01 -2.49
CA HIS A 11 -3.86 -14.15 -3.42
C HIS A 11 -5.39 -14.11 -3.22
N TRP A 12 -5.98 -15.15 -2.61
CA TRP A 12 -7.38 -15.17 -2.24
C TRP A 12 -7.73 -14.15 -1.13
N ALA A 13 -6.77 -13.78 -0.28
CA ALA A 13 -6.99 -12.94 0.88
C ALA A 13 -7.45 -11.53 0.49
N GLY A 14 -6.89 -10.95 -0.57
CA GLY A 14 -7.30 -9.63 -1.08
C GLY A 14 -8.78 -9.60 -1.49
N HIS A 15 -9.25 -10.62 -2.20
CA HIS A 15 -10.66 -10.74 -2.59
C HIS A 15 -11.59 -10.89 -1.39
N VAL A 16 -11.17 -11.64 -0.37
CA VAL A 16 -11.95 -11.79 0.87
C VAL A 16 -12.02 -10.47 1.64
N ILE A 17 -10.92 -9.72 1.72
CA ILE A 17 -10.88 -8.41 2.40
C ILE A 17 -11.80 -7.39 1.70
N ALA A 18 -11.92 -7.46 0.37
CA ALA A 18 -12.83 -6.60 -0.38
C ALA A 18 -14.32 -6.86 -0.06
N MET A 19 -14.67 -8.06 0.41
CA MET A 19 -16.06 -8.43 0.72
C MET A 19 -16.40 -8.26 2.20
N ARG A 20 -15.41 -8.33 3.10
CA ARG A 20 -15.63 -8.21 4.55
C ARG A 20 -14.44 -7.58 5.23
N ALA A 21 -14.73 -6.73 6.22
CA ALA A 21 -13.69 -6.18 7.07
C ALA A 21 -12.89 -7.31 7.75
N PRO A 22 -11.55 -7.31 7.65
CA PRO A 22 -10.73 -8.28 8.35
C PRO A 22 -10.85 -8.07 9.85
N ARG A 23 -11.41 -9.06 10.55
CA ARG A 23 -11.60 -9.07 12.02
C ARG A 23 -10.99 -10.29 12.70
N GLY A 24 -10.15 -11.02 11.97
CA GLY A 24 -9.43 -12.16 12.52
C GLY A 24 -8.40 -11.73 13.58
N PRO A 25 -8.04 -12.61 14.54
CA PRO A 25 -7.16 -12.27 15.65
C PRO A 25 -5.82 -11.64 15.22
N ALA A 26 -5.17 -12.22 14.21
CA ALA A 26 -3.89 -11.70 13.71
C ALA A 26 -4.01 -10.28 13.13
N TYR A 27 -5.10 -9.99 12.40
CA TYR A 27 -5.33 -8.66 11.83
C TYR A 27 -5.68 -7.65 12.93
N MET A 28 -6.42 -8.07 13.97
CA MET A 28 -6.70 -7.22 15.13
C MET A 28 -5.42 -6.90 15.91
N SER A 29 -4.54 -7.88 16.16
CA SER A 29 -3.24 -7.63 16.78
C SER A 29 -2.35 -6.69 15.95
N LEU A 30 -2.36 -6.84 14.61
CA LEU A 30 -1.66 -5.93 13.71
C LEU A 30 -2.24 -4.50 13.78
N SER A 31 -3.57 -4.38 13.75
CA SER A 31 -4.26 -3.09 13.79
C SER A 31 -3.99 -2.35 15.10
N GLU A 32 -4.10 -3.06 16.22
CA GLU A 32 -3.77 -2.54 17.56
C GLU A 32 -2.32 -2.05 17.60
N ARG A 33 -1.37 -2.87 17.12
CA ARG A 33 0.05 -2.51 17.08
C ARG A 33 0.28 -1.22 16.28
N MET A 34 -0.39 -1.04 15.14
CA MET A 34 -0.27 0.19 14.34
C MET A 34 -0.82 1.40 15.10
N CYS A 35 -2.02 1.30 15.68
CA CYS A 35 -2.62 2.40 16.44
C CYS A 35 -1.72 2.84 17.61
N VAL A 36 -1.22 1.90 18.40
CA VAL A 36 -0.32 2.19 19.54
C VAL A 36 0.94 2.89 19.08
N LEU A 37 1.58 2.43 17.99
CA LEU A 37 2.80 3.05 17.48
C LEU A 37 2.55 4.47 16.95
N LEU A 38 1.43 4.71 16.29
CA LEU A 38 1.06 6.02 15.74
C LEU A 38 0.66 6.99 16.86
N GLU A 39 -0.07 6.53 17.87
CA GLU A 39 -0.41 7.31 19.05
C GLU A 39 0.85 7.73 19.82
N GLN A 40 1.77 6.78 20.06
CA GLN A 40 3.06 7.07 20.71
C GLN A 40 3.93 8.03 19.91
N ALA A 41 3.78 8.06 18.59
CA ALA A 41 4.46 9.00 17.71
C ALA A 41 3.82 10.39 17.69
N GLY A 42 2.70 10.62 18.39
CA GLY A 42 2.03 11.92 18.45
C GLY A 42 1.25 12.28 17.18
N VAL A 43 0.85 11.29 16.39
CA VAL A 43 0.05 11.49 15.19
C VAL A 43 -1.33 12.04 15.55
N GLU A 44 -1.79 13.10 14.87
CA GLU A 44 -3.09 13.75 15.13
C GLU A 44 -4.29 12.79 14.96
N ASP A 45 -4.24 11.92 13.95
CA ASP A 45 -5.25 10.89 13.69
C ASP A 45 -4.59 9.50 13.54
N PRO A 46 -4.31 8.80 14.65
CA PRO A 46 -3.65 7.49 14.64
C PRO A 46 -4.48 6.43 13.91
N LEU A 47 -5.80 6.44 14.12
CA LEU A 47 -6.70 5.44 13.52
C LEU A 47 -6.83 5.63 12.01
N GLY A 48 -7.05 6.85 11.53
CA GLY A 48 -7.09 7.12 10.10
C GLY A 48 -5.75 6.86 9.43
N SER A 49 -4.63 7.15 10.09
CA SER A 49 -3.30 6.80 9.60
C SER A 49 -3.07 5.29 9.54
N ALA A 50 -3.55 4.52 10.52
CA ALA A 50 -3.55 3.07 10.47
C ALA A 50 -4.36 2.52 9.29
N TYR A 51 -5.54 3.10 9.01
CA TYR A 51 -6.33 2.74 7.84
C TYR A 51 -5.63 3.06 6.52
N ARG A 52 -4.98 4.22 6.41
CA ARG A 52 -4.19 4.58 5.21
C ARG A 52 -3.08 3.57 4.97
N LEU A 53 -2.32 3.21 6.01
CA LEU A 53 -1.24 2.22 5.92
C LEU A 53 -1.78 0.83 5.54
N SER A 54 -2.84 0.36 6.20
CA SER A 54 -3.41 -0.96 5.89
C SER A 54 -3.96 -1.02 4.48
N ASN A 55 -4.69 0.01 4.03
CA ASN A 55 -5.28 0.06 2.70
C ASN A 55 -4.22 0.16 1.61
N LEU A 56 -3.13 0.90 1.84
CA LEU A 56 -2.00 0.93 0.93
C LEU A 56 -1.40 -0.47 0.78
N VAL A 57 -1.09 -1.16 1.88
CA VAL A 57 -0.51 -2.52 1.83
C VAL A 57 -1.46 -3.51 1.13
N ILE A 58 -2.75 -3.48 1.46
CA ILE A 58 -3.76 -4.37 0.87
C ILE A 58 -3.89 -4.11 -0.64
N GLY A 59 -4.00 -2.85 -1.05
CA GLY A 59 -4.10 -2.45 -2.45
C GLY A 59 -2.86 -2.84 -3.25
N SER A 60 -1.68 -2.53 -2.73
CA SER A 60 -0.41 -2.92 -3.36
C SER A 60 -0.28 -4.44 -3.48
N ALA A 61 -0.68 -5.20 -2.46
CA ALA A 61 -0.62 -6.66 -2.52
C ALA A 61 -1.62 -7.26 -3.53
N LEU A 62 -2.79 -6.63 -3.70
CA LEU A 62 -3.80 -7.05 -4.66
C LEU A 62 -3.33 -6.90 -6.11
N THR A 63 -2.59 -5.83 -6.42
CA THR A 63 -2.10 -5.55 -7.78
C THR A 63 -0.72 -6.12 -8.08
N ALA A 64 0.08 -6.45 -7.06
CA ALA A 64 1.44 -6.97 -7.22
C ALA A 64 1.58 -8.16 -8.20
N PRO A 65 0.67 -9.16 -8.25
CA PRO A 65 0.77 -10.26 -9.21
C PRO A 65 0.65 -9.82 -10.67
N MET A 66 0.03 -8.67 -10.95
CA MET A 66 -0.08 -8.13 -12.31
C MET A 66 1.18 -7.41 -12.77
N ALA A 67 2.08 -7.02 -11.88
CA ALA A 67 3.28 -6.25 -12.24
C ALA A 67 4.20 -6.98 -13.22
N SER A 68 4.26 -8.32 -13.18
CA SER A 68 4.99 -9.11 -14.18
C SER A 68 4.33 -9.10 -15.56
N ASN A 69 3.00 -8.96 -15.61
CA ASN A 69 2.22 -8.95 -16.85
C ASN A 69 2.16 -7.54 -17.47
N GLU A 70 2.16 -6.50 -16.64
CA GLU A 70 2.15 -5.08 -17.05
C GLU A 70 3.30 -4.77 -18.01
N ARG A 71 4.51 -5.27 -17.72
CA ARG A 71 5.70 -5.12 -18.59
C ARG A 71 5.48 -5.60 -20.03
N HIS A 72 4.59 -6.57 -20.24
CA HIS A 72 4.38 -7.20 -21.54
C HIS A 72 3.14 -6.68 -22.27
N SER A 73 2.39 -5.75 -21.67
CA SER A 73 1.20 -5.16 -22.26
C SER A 73 1.56 -3.84 -22.94
N PRO A 74 1.64 -3.77 -24.27
CA PRO A 74 1.94 -2.51 -24.95
C PRO A 74 0.83 -1.49 -24.71
N ILE A 75 1.23 -0.23 -24.56
CA ILE A 75 0.32 0.91 -24.46
C ILE A 75 0.26 1.58 -25.82
N ASP A 76 -0.95 1.81 -26.33
CA ASP A 76 -1.18 2.52 -27.58
C ASP A 76 -0.74 4.00 -27.43
N ALA A 77 0.35 4.36 -28.12
CA ALA A 77 0.92 5.69 -28.06
C ALA A 77 0.09 6.74 -28.81
N ASP A 78 -0.75 6.33 -29.76
CA ASP A 78 -1.65 7.25 -30.46
C ASP A 78 -2.79 7.70 -29.53
N GLN A 79 -3.18 6.83 -28.58
CA GLN A 79 -4.19 7.15 -27.56
C GLN A 79 -3.58 7.77 -26.30
N ALA A 80 -2.39 7.33 -25.86
CA ALA A 80 -1.80 7.72 -24.58
C ALA A 80 -0.27 7.96 -24.69
N PRO A 81 0.17 9.01 -25.41
CA PRO A 81 1.59 9.20 -25.76
C PRO A 81 2.50 9.37 -24.53
N THR A 82 2.06 10.13 -23.52
CA THR A 82 2.84 10.31 -22.28
C THR A 82 2.94 9.02 -21.47
N TYR A 83 1.85 8.23 -21.40
CA TYR A 83 1.86 7.00 -20.64
C TYR A 83 2.74 5.94 -21.31
N ALA A 84 2.62 5.79 -22.64
CA ALA A 84 3.47 4.88 -23.41
C ALA A 84 4.97 5.19 -23.21
N ARG A 85 5.36 6.48 -23.25
CA ARG A 85 6.74 6.92 -23.00
C ARG A 85 7.21 6.65 -21.57
N LEU A 86 6.39 6.95 -20.56
CA LEU A 86 6.80 6.71 -19.17
C LEU A 86 6.85 5.21 -18.86
N HIS A 87 5.95 4.42 -19.42
CA HIS A 87 5.90 2.96 -19.23
C HIS A 87 7.10 2.24 -19.86
N SER A 88 7.62 2.71 -21.00
CA SER A 88 8.82 2.11 -21.62
C SER A 88 10.08 2.26 -20.76
N ASP A 89 10.17 3.34 -19.98
CA ASP A 89 11.37 3.69 -19.23
C ASP A 89 11.34 3.18 -17.78
N HIS A 90 10.19 2.69 -17.31
CA HIS A 90 9.95 2.44 -15.89
C HIS A 90 10.11 0.96 -15.50
N HIS A 91 10.97 0.70 -14.50
CA HIS A 91 11.10 -0.62 -13.89
C HIS A 91 10.32 -0.67 -12.57
N ILE A 92 9.23 -1.44 -12.55
CA ILE A 92 8.35 -1.56 -11.38
C ILE A 92 8.82 -2.70 -10.47
N SER A 93 9.16 -2.36 -9.24
CA SER A 93 9.20 -3.31 -8.11
C SER A 93 8.02 -3.01 -7.19
N PRO A 94 7.03 -3.92 -7.04
CA PRO A 94 5.91 -3.72 -6.14
C PRO A 94 6.32 -3.42 -4.69
N GLU A 95 7.40 -4.05 -4.20
CA GLU A 95 7.94 -3.77 -2.87
C GLU A 95 8.53 -2.36 -2.75
N ALA A 96 9.19 -1.87 -3.81
CA ALA A 96 9.74 -0.50 -3.83
C ALA A 96 8.60 0.54 -3.84
N ILE A 97 7.61 0.36 -4.71
CA ILE A 97 6.42 1.23 -4.77
C ILE A 97 5.71 1.28 -3.41
N LEU A 98 5.52 0.13 -2.77
CA LEU A 98 4.90 0.09 -1.45
C LEU A 98 5.75 0.82 -0.40
N THR A 99 7.07 0.62 -0.42
CA THR A 99 7.99 1.27 0.53
C THR A 99 7.94 2.79 0.39
N ASP A 100 7.98 3.29 -0.84
CA ASP A 100 7.88 4.72 -1.14
C ASP A 100 6.54 5.29 -0.69
N GLY A 101 5.45 4.56 -0.93
CA GLY A 101 4.11 4.94 -0.46
C GLY A 101 4.00 5.02 1.06
N ILE A 102 4.55 4.04 1.79
CA ILE A 102 4.57 4.04 3.26
C ILE A 102 5.36 5.24 3.77
N ASN A 103 6.55 5.48 3.23
CA ASN A 103 7.39 6.62 3.61
C ASN A 103 6.69 7.95 3.35
N GLY A 104 6.00 8.07 2.21
CA GLY A 104 5.18 9.23 1.88
C GLY A 104 4.07 9.48 2.90
N ILE A 105 3.32 8.44 3.30
CA ILE A 105 2.28 8.55 4.33
C ILE A 105 2.90 9.00 5.66
N LEU A 106 3.96 8.33 6.13
CA LEU A 106 4.60 8.65 7.40
C LEU A 106 5.16 10.08 7.44
N ALA A 107 5.74 10.55 6.34
CA ALA A 107 6.23 11.93 6.24
C ALA A 107 5.09 12.96 6.34
N HIS A 108 3.95 12.72 5.69
CA HIS A 108 2.79 13.60 5.79
C HIS A 108 2.19 13.58 7.20
N THR A 109 2.13 12.42 7.82
CA THR A 109 1.62 12.26 9.18
C THR A 109 2.52 12.98 10.21
N ASN A 110 3.84 12.93 10.03
CA ASN A 110 4.80 13.63 10.92
C ASN A 110 4.84 15.15 10.70
N SER A 111 4.43 15.65 9.53
CA SER A 111 4.41 17.09 9.24
C SER A 111 3.33 17.83 10.04
N GLY A 112 2.33 17.12 10.58
CA GLY A 112 1.36 17.67 11.53
C GLY A 112 1.92 17.91 12.93
N ILE A 113 3.01 17.23 13.31
CA ILE A 113 3.63 17.33 14.65
C ILE A 113 4.50 18.59 14.76
N ALA A 114 5.12 19.03 13.68
CA ALA A 114 6.06 20.15 13.68
C ALA A 114 5.40 21.56 13.74
N SER A 115 4.06 21.62 13.79
CA SER A 115 3.29 22.88 13.77
C SER A 115 2.59 23.22 15.10
N MET A 116 2.89 22.51 16.20
CA MET A 116 2.39 22.77 17.56
C MET A 116 3.54 23.00 18.53
#